data_AF-A0A8T5FAQ4-F1
#
_entry.id   AF-A0A8T5FAQ4-F1
#
_cell.length_a   1.000
_cell.length_b   1.000
_cell.length_c   1.000
_cell.angle_alpha   90.00
_cell.angle_beta   90.00
_cell.angle_gamma   90.00
#
_symmetry.space_group_name_H-M   'P 1'
#
loop_
_entity.id
_entity.type
_entity.pdbx_description
1 polymer ?
#
loop_
_entity_poly.entity_id
_entity_poly.type
_entity_poly.pdbx_seq_one_letter_code
_entity_poly.pdbx_strand_id
1 'polypeptide(L)'
;MSKEEYLKGEKKEKVLDLIRKYMAYRMTSEEILSNLETKGYKVSDRTLRRYKHDIQKTAGETFSEIFRNEIMVNIVEDIYTIKELQREGWQEYNKSKASHEKLKALSLVRNLTLDKLKLHTLIPTSYKMGPKQKLYSSDELDDAIGEDSKDLVN
;
A
#
# COMPACT_ATOMS: atom_id res chain seq x y z
N MET A 1 2.52 -41.03 17.07
CA MET A 1 2.80 -39.97 16.08
C MET A 1 1.74 -38.90 16.22
N SER A 2 2.08 -37.74 16.80
CA SER A 2 1.11 -36.67 17.10
C SER A 2 0.83 -35.86 15.83
N LYS A 3 -0.47 -35.62 15.55
CA LYS A 3 -0.95 -34.77 14.45
C LYS A 3 -0.35 -33.37 14.60
N GLU A 4 0.35 -32.89 13.58
CA GLU A 4 0.80 -31.49 13.49
C GLU A 4 -0.44 -30.58 13.54
N GLU A 5 -0.71 -29.98 14.70
CA GLU A 5 -1.72 -28.94 14.83
C GLU A 5 -1.24 -27.70 14.06
N TYR A 6 -1.77 -27.54 12.85
CA TYR A 6 -1.58 -26.33 12.07
C TYR A 6 -2.16 -25.15 12.84
N LEU A 7 -1.31 -24.18 13.20
CA LEU A 7 -1.75 -22.89 13.71
C LEU A 7 -2.65 -22.21 12.66
N LYS A 8 -3.90 -21.95 13.01
CA LYS A 8 -4.90 -21.29 12.14
C LYS A 8 -5.33 -19.94 12.75
N GLY A 9 -5.74 -19.01 11.88
CA GLY A 9 -6.28 -17.70 12.27
C GLY A 9 -5.24 -16.79 12.92
N GLU A 10 -5.69 -15.99 13.89
CA GLU A 10 -4.92 -14.93 14.58
C GLU A 10 -3.61 -15.43 15.22
N LYS A 11 -3.58 -16.69 15.70
CA LYS A 11 -2.36 -17.29 16.25
C LYS A 11 -1.26 -17.46 15.20
N LYS A 12 -1.63 -17.74 13.95
CA LYS A 12 -0.66 -17.88 12.85
C LYS A 12 -0.03 -16.53 12.51
N GLU A 13 -0.83 -15.46 12.46
CA GLU A 13 -0.32 -14.10 12.20
C GLU A 13 0.66 -13.65 13.28
N LYS A 14 0.32 -13.85 14.57
CA LYS A 14 1.22 -13.53 15.68
C LYS A 14 2.55 -14.29 15.59
N VAL A 15 2.52 -15.56 15.19
CA VAL A 15 3.73 -16.36 14.98
C VAL A 15 4.54 -15.85 13.77
N LEU A 16 3.89 -15.49 12.67
CA LEU A 16 4.56 -14.92 11.50
C LEU A 16 5.23 -13.58 11.82
N ASP A 17 4.59 -12.71 12.61
CA ASP A 17 5.19 -11.43 13.04
C ASP A 17 6.39 -11.63 13.97
N LEU A 18 6.31 -12.60 14.88
CA LEU A 18 7.46 -12.98 15.69
C LEU A 18 8.61 -13.50 14.83
N ILE A 19 8.33 -14.38 13.86
CA ILE A 19 9.34 -14.89 12.93
C ILE A 19 9.95 -13.75 12.10
N ARG A 20 9.15 -12.82 11.59
CA ARG A 20 9.63 -11.61 10.88
C ARG A 20 10.60 -10.81 11.76
N LYS A 21 10.21 -10.54 13.00
CA LYS A 21 11.05 -9.81 13.97
C LYS A 21 12.37 -10.53 14.24
N TYR A 22 12.33 -11.85 14.46
CA TYR A 22 13.54 -12.62 14.73
C TYR A 22 14.46 -12.75 13.50
N MET A 23 13.89 -12.83 12.29
CA MET A 23 14.65 -12.77 11.05
C MET A 23 15.36 -11.42 10.89
N ALA A 24 14.71 -10.31 11.25
CA ALA A 24 15.34 -8.98 11.23
C ALA A 24 16.51 -8.87 12.22
N TYR A 25 16.44 -9.57 13.36
CA TYR A 25 17.54 -9.69 14.32
C TYR A 25 18.61 -10.71 13.94
N ARG A 26 18.50 -11.34 12.76
CA ARG A 26 19.44 -12.36 12.24
C ARG A 26 19.61 -13.57 13.16
N MET A 27 18.55 -13.93 13.89
CA MET A 27 18.56 -15.14 14.72
C MET A 27 18.64 -16.42 13.88
N THR A 28 19.31 -17.43 14.43
CA THR A 28 19.37 -18.77 13.84
C THR A 28 18.00 -19.46 13.92
N SER A 29 17.80 -20.53 13.14
CA SER A 29 16.54 -21.29 13.22
C SER A 29 16.31 -21.89 14.61
N GLU A 30 17.37 -22.34 15.28
CA GLU A 30 17.30 -22.93 16.63
C GLU A 30 16.87 -21.87 17.66
N GLU A 31 17.46 -20.68 17.62
CA GLU A 31 17.07 -19.55 18.48
C GLU A 31 15.62 -19.13 18.25
N ILE A 32 15.17 -19.11 16.99
CA ILE A 32 13.79 -18.78 16.65
C ILE A 32 12.83 -19.82 17.23
N LEU A 33 13.12 -21.10 17.06
CA LEU A 33 12.28 -22.19 17.59
C LEU A 33 12.21 -22.13 19.11
N SER A 34 13.35 -21.95 19.78
CA SER A 34 13.41 -21.81 21.24
C SER A 34 12.59 -20.61 21.73
N ASN A 35 12.73 -19.45 21.08
CA ASN A 35 12.00 -18.23 21.43
C ASN A 35 10.49 -18.31 21.14
N LEU A 36 10.09 -19.09 20.14
CA LEU A 36 8.67 -19.37 19.89
C LEU A 36 8.12 -20.30 20.97
N GLU A 37 8.88 -21.32 21.38
CA GLU A 37 8.47 -22.26 22.42
C GLU A 37 8.34 -21.59 23.79
N THR A 38 9.27 -20.69 24.17
CA THR A 38 9.15 -19.90 25.40
C THR A 38 7.90 -19.01 25.42
N LYS A 39 7.40 -18.60 24.26
CA LYS A 39 6.14 -17.85 24.09
C LYS A 39 4.90 -18.74 23.95
N GLY A 40 5.04 -20.05 24.10
CA GLY A 40 3.95 -21.02 24.05
C GLY A 40 3.56 -21.46 22.63
N TYR A 41 4.39 -21.18 21.62
CA TYR A 41 4.16 -21.60 20.24
C TYR A 41 5.08 -22.76 19.86
N LYS A 42 4.50 -23.96 19.68
CA LYS A 42 5.23 -25.11 19.14
C LYS A 42 5.20 -25.08 17.62
N VAL A 43 6.38 -24.94 17.01
CA VAL A 43 6.56 -24.91 15.55
C VAL A 43 7.63 -25.92 15.18
N SER A 44 7.39 -26.76 14.17
CA SER A 44 8.42 -27.67 13.66
C SER A 44 9.41 -26.94 12.75
N ASP A 45 10.65 -27.41 12.66
CA ASP A 45 11.68 -26.80 11.79
C ASP A 45 11.22 -26.72 10.32
N ARG A 46 10.54 -27.75 9.82
CA ARG A 46 9.89 -27.75 8.49
C ARG A 46 8.90 -26.59 8.33
N THR A 47 8.07 -26.37 9.34
CA THR A 47 7.07 -25.29 9.34
C THR A 47 7.74 -23.92 9.41
N LEU A 48 8.80 -23.78 10.21
CA LEU A 48 9.60 -22.57 10.26
C LEU A 48 10.24 -22.24 8.90
N ARG A 49 10.85 -23.21 8.22
CA ARG A 49 11.40 -22.99 6.86
C ARG A 49 10.34 -22.50 5.89
N ARG A 50 9.14 -23.10 5.92
CA ARG A 50 8.02 -22.68 5.07
C ARG A 50 7.60 -21.25 5.40
N TYR A 51 7.46 -20.90 6.69
CA TYR A 51 7.09 -19.55 7.10
C TYR A 51 8.15 -18.51 6.73
N LYS A 52 9.45 -18.82 6.88
CA LYS A 52 10.53 -17.96 6.41
C LYS A 52 10.43 -17.71 4.90
N HIS A 53 10.18 -18.76 4.12
CA HIS A 53 9.99 -18.66 2.67
C HIS A 53 8.75 -17.84 2.31
N ASP A 54 7.61 -18.08 2.97
CA ASP A 54 6.37 -17.32 2.75
C ASP A 54 6.57 -15.83 3.09
N ILE A 55 7.30 -15.53 4.18
CA ILE A 55 7.68 -14.17 4.58
C ILE A 55 8.55 -13.52 3.52
N GLN A 56 9.59 -14.19 3.02
CA GLN A 56 10.47 -13.68 1.97
C GLN A 56 9.70 -13.39 0.68
N LYS A 57 8.86 -14.33 0.25
CA LYS A 57 8.03 -14.18 -0.94
C LYS A 57 7.05 -13.00 -0.85
N THR A 58 6.57 -12.70 0.36
CA THR A 58 5.60 -11.61 0.59
C THR A 58 6.29 -10.27 0.81
N ALA A 59 7.45 -10.25 1.46
CA ALA A 59 8.17 -9.03 1.77
C ALA A 59 8.86 -8.42 0.53
N GLY A 60 9.22 -9.24 -0.45
CA GLY A 60 10.08 -8.86 -1.57
C GLY A 60 11.49 -9.41 -1.37
N GLU A 61 12.21 -9.64 -2.46
CA GLU A 61 13.53 -10.29 -2.47
C GLU A 61 14.65 -9.32 -2.09
N THR A 62 14.43 -8.00 -2.24
CA THR A 62 15.42 -6.97 -1.91
C THR A 62 14.94 -6.02 -0.83
N PHE A 63 15.86 -5.45 -0.04
CA PHE A 63 15.56 -4.40 0.95
C PHE A 63 14.79 -3.23 0.33
N SER A 64 15.09 -2.89 -0.92
CA SER A 64 14.36 -1.88 -1.68
C SER A 64 12.92 -2.29 -2.00
N GLU A 65 12.61 -3.57 -2.22
CA GLU A 65 11.24 -4.04 -2.40
C GLU A 65 10.44 -4.02 -1.10
N ILE A 66 11.06 -4.43 0.01
CA ILE A 66 10.45 -4.38 1.35
C ILE A 66 10.09 -2.94 1.71
N PHE A 67 11.07 -2.04 1.58
CA PHE A 67 10.88 -0.61 1.83
C PHE A 67 9.84 0.00 0.90
N ARG A 68 9.83 -0.38 -0.39
CA ARG A 68 8.81 0.06 -1.35
C ARG A 68 7.42 -0.44 -0.95
N ASN A 69 7.28 -1.70 -0.54
CA ASN A 69 5.99 -2.27 -0.18
C ASN A 69 5.42 -1.60 1.07
N GLU A 70 6.22 -1.41 2.13
CA GLU A 70 5.76 -0.72 3.34
C GLU A 70 5.39 0.74 3.08
N ILE A 71 6.22 1.48 2.33
CA ILE A 71 5.91 2.87 1.97
C ILE A 71 4.65 2.95 1.12
N MET A 72 4.50 2.06 0.13
CA MET A 72 3.34 2.10 -0.77
C MET A 72 2.05 1.73 -0.03
N VAL A 73 2.07 0.77 0.89
CA VAL A 73 0.89 0.45 1.72
C VAL A 73 0.46 1.66 2.55
N ASN A 74 1.39 2.28 3.28
CA ASN A 74 1.10 3.44 4.12
C ASN A 74 0.63 4.64 3.28
N ILE A 75 1.28 4.92 2.14
CA ILE A 75 0.87 6.01 1.25
C ILE A 75 -0.54 5.78 0.68
N VAL A 76 -0.89 4.55 0.33
CA VAL A 76 -2.23 4.25 -0.19
C VAL A 76 -3.29 4.48 0.89
N GLU A 77 -3.06 4.03 2.12
CA GLU A 77 -3.94 4.30 3.26
C GLU A 77 -4.08 5.80 3.56
N ASP A 78 -2.97 6.55 3.53
CA ASP A 78 -2.96 8.00 3.70
C ASP A 78 -3.77 8.71 2.60
N ILE A 79 -3.65 8.27 1.34
CA ILE A 79 -4.43 8.80 0.22
C ILE A 79 -5.93 8.59 0.44
N TYR A 80 -6.34 7.39 0.86
CA TYR A 80 -7.75 7.11 1.14
C TYR A 80 -8.27 7.97 2.30
N THR A 81 -7.48 8.08 3.37
CA THR A 81 -7.83 8.90 4.53
C THR A 81 -7.99 10.37 4.15
N ILE A 82 -7.07 10.93 3.36
CA ILE A 82 -7.18 12.32 2.88
C ILE A 82 -8.41 12.52 2.02
N LYS A 83 -8.73 11.58 1.12
CA LYS A 83 -9.95 11.66 0.30
C LYS A 83 -11.21 11.69 1.16
N GLU A 84 -11.25 10.86 2.19
CA GLU A 84 -12.38 10.80 3.11
C GLU A 84 -12.52 12.09 3.92
N LEU A 85 -11.43 12.60 4.49
CA LEU A 85 -11.43 13.87 5.21
C LEU A 85 -11.79 15.05 4.31
N GLN A 86 -11.39 15.04 3.04
CA GLN A 86 -11.82 16.05 2.06
C GLN A 86 -13.32 15.98 1.82
N ARG A 87 -13.88 14.77 1.70
CA ARG A 87 -15.33 14.54 1.55
C ARG A 87 -16.09 15.08 2.76
N GLU A 88 -15.63 14.78 3.96
CA GLU A 88 -16.19 15.30 5.22
C GLU A 88 -16.11 16.83 5.28
N GLY A 89 -14.97 17.42 4.93
CA GLY A 89 -14.80 18.87 4.88
C GLY A 89 -15.79 19.56 3.93
N TRP A 90 -16.04 18.97 2.76
CA TRP A 90 -17.06 19.47 1.82
C TRP A 90 -18.49 19.30 2.34
N GLN A 91 -18.78 18.17 3.01
CA GLN A 91 -20.08 17.98 3.65
C GLN A 91 -20.33 19.02 4.74
N GLU A 92 -19.31 19.32 5.56
CA GLU A 92 -19.41 20.30 6.64
C GLU A 92 -19.62 21.71 6.09
N TYR A 93 -18.92 22.06 5.00
CA TYR A 93 -19.13 23.32 4.27
C TYR A 93 -20.58 23.47 3.79
N ASN A 94 -21.15 22.40 3.22
CA ASN A 94 -22.51 22.40 2.69
C ASN A 94 -23.59 22.45 3.78
N LYS A 95 -23.30 21.88 4.97
CA LYS A 95 -24.21 21.90 6.13
C LYS A 95 -24.16 23.23 6.90
N SER A 96 -22.98 23.87 6.91
CA SER A 96 -22.72 25.10 7.65
C SER A 96 -23.60 26.25 7.16
N LYS A 97 -24.24 26.94 8.10
CA LYS A 97 -25.07 28.13 7.80
C LYS A 97 -24.31 29.43 8.02
N ALA A 98 -23.35 29.43 8.95
CA ALA A 98 -22.58 30.62 9.27
C ALA A 98 -21.28 30.71 8.44
N SER A 99 -20.92 31.92 8.02
CA SER A 99 -19.75 32.16 7.17
C SER A 99 -18.43 31.72 7.81
N HIS A 100 -18.31 31.82 9.14
CA HIS A 100 -17.09 31.41 9.85
C HIS A 100 -16.91 29.88 9.87
N GLU A 101 -18.00 29.11 9.98
CA GLU A 101 -17.99 27.64 9.90
C GLU A 101 -17.60 27.18 8.49
N LYS A 102 -18.15 27.84 7.46
CA LYS A 102 -17.77 27.62 6.07
C LYS A 102 -16.28 27.88 5.82
N LEU A 103 -15.74 28.97 6.35
CA LEU A 103 -14.30 29.27 6.23
C LEU A 103 -13.43 28.23 6.95
N LYS A 104 -13.86 27.73 8.12
CA LYS A 104 -13.16 26.66 8.83
C LYS A 104 -13.15 25.36 8.03
N ALA A 105 -14.28 24.97 7.45
CA ALA A 105 -14.39 23.79 6.58
C ALA A 105 -13.51 23.92 5.33
N LEU A 106 -13.50 25.09 4.67
CA LEU A 106 -12.61 25.35 3.53
C LEU A 106 -11.13 25.30 3.92
N SER A 107 -10.77 25.82 5.10
CA SER A 107 -9.40 25.73 5.60
C SER A 107 -8.96 24.28 5.81
N LEU A 108 -9.84 23.41 6.30
CA LEU A 108 -9.57 21.98 6.44
C LEU A 108 -9.30 21.35 5.07
N VAL A 109 -10.18 21.57 4.08
CA VAL A 109 -10.02 21.06 2.71
C VAL A 109 -8.72 21.56 2.07
N ARG A 110 -8.37 22.84 2.28
CA ARG A 110 -7.12 23.42 1.79
C ARG A 110 -5.90 22.72 2.39
N ASN A 111 -5.87 22.52 3.71
CA ASN A 111 -4.76 21.86 4.39
C ASN A 111 -4.59 20.41 3.92
N LEU A 112 -5.69 19.68 3.79
CA LEU A 112 -5.67 18.30 3.25
C LEU A 112 -5.16 18.24 1.81
N THR A 113 -5.47 19.26 1.00
CA THR A 113 -4.94 19.36 -0.37
C THR A 113 -3.43 19.60 -0.38
N LEU A 114 -2.91 20.40 0.55
CA LEU A 114 -1.47 20.62 0.72
C LEU A 114 -0.76 19.36 1.22
N ASP A 115 -1.37 18.61 2.14
CA ASP A 115 -0.80 17.36 2.63
C ASP A 115 -0.78 16.28 1.55
N LYS A 116 -1.81 16.24 0.68
CA LYS A 116 -1.79 15.40 -0.53
C LYS A 116 -0.62 15.74 -1.45
N LEU A 117 -0.33 17.02 -1.66
CA LEU A 117 0.82 17.47 -2.47
C LEU A 117 2.15 17.02 -1.85
N LYS A 118 2.29 17.07 -0.53
CA LYS A 118 3.49 16.55 0.17
C LYS A 118 3.63 15.05 -0.01
N LEU A 119 2.55 14.27 0.14
CA LEU A 119 2.59 12.82 -0.12
C LEU A 119 3.01 12.49 -1.55
N HIS A 120 2.55 13.27 -2.53
CA HIS A 120 3.02 13.12 -3.91
C HIS A 120 4.54 13.28 -4.02
N THR A 121 5.22 14.07 -3.18
CA THR A 121 6.70 14.18 -3.25
C THR A 121 7.41 12.91 -2.78
N LEU A 122 6.80 12.15 -1.86
CA LEU A 122 7.36 10.91 -1.27
C LEU A 122 7.22 9.69 -2.16
N ILE A 123 6.30 9.72 -3.13
CA ILE A 123 6.12 8.65 -4.11
C ILE A 123 7.32 8.64 -5.08
N PRO A 124 8.04 7.51 -5.25
CA PRO A 124 9.12 7.42 -6.21
C PRO A 124 8.64 7.74 -7.63
N THR A 125 9.46 8.46 -8.40
CA THR A 125 9.14 8.90 -9.76
C THR A 125 8.78 7.76 -10.71
N SER A 126 9.32 6.57 -10.49
CA SER A 126 8.99 5.35 -11.22
C SER A 126 7.51 4.96 -11.15
N TYR A 127 6.78 5.38 -10.11
CA TYR A 127 5.35 5.13 -9.94
C TYR A 127 4.47 6.32 -10.33
N LYS A 128 5.05 7.53 -10.43
CA LYS A 128 4.34 8.74 -10.89
C LYS A 128 4.08 8.72 -12.38
N MET A 129 5.03 8.16 -13.12
CA MET A 129 4.87 7.89 -14.54
C MET A 129 4.06 6.59 -14.62
N GLY A 130 2.81 6.67 -15.04
CA GLY A 130 2.06 5.48 -15.47
C GLY A 130 2.86 4.69 -16.53
N PRO A 131 2.43 3.47 -16.91
CA PRO A 131 3.10 2.73 -17.98
C PRO A 131 3.32 3.70 -19.13
N LYS A 132 4.58 3.87 -19.56
CA LYS A 132 4.95 4.81 -20.63
C LYS A 132 3.92 4.62 -21.72
N GLN A 133 2.98 5.55 -21.86
CA GLN A 133 2.14 5.58 -23.04
C GLN A 133 3.17 5.66 -24.16
N LYS A 134 3.20 4.66 -25.04
CA LYS A 134 3.91 4.80 -26.29
C LYS A 134 3.44 6.14 -26.83
N LEU A 135 4.32 7.13 -26.88
CA LEU A 135 4.06 8.26 -27.74
C LEU A 135 3.93 7.61 -29.10
N TYR A 136 2.70 7.56 -29.61
CA TYR A 136 2.46 7.28 -31.02
C TYR A 136 3.44 8.19 -31.76
N SER A 137 4.29 7.60 -32.60
CA SER A 137 5.12 8.42 -33.49
C SER A 137 4.19 9.33 -34.27
N SER A 138 4.63 10.55 -34.57
CA SER A 138 3.88 11.49 -35.43
C SER A 138 3.35 10.82 -36.70
N ASP A 139 4.05 9.80 -37.18
CA ASP A 139 3.73 9.05 -38.39
C ASP A 139 2.47 8.15 -38.24
N GLU A 140 2.00 7.85 -37.03
CA GLU A 140 0.76 7.08 -36.78
C GLU A 140 -0.48 7.99 -36.56
N LEU A 141 -0.30 9.30 -36.43
CA LEU A 141 -1.39 10.27 -36.25
C LEU A 141 -2.01 10.73 -37.58
N ASP A 142 -1.24 10.72 -38.67
CA ASP A 142 -1.75 11.10 -40.00
C ASP A 142 -2.71 10.04 -40.58
N ASP A 143 -2.51 8.76 -40.25
CA ASP A 143 -3.41 7.68 -40.67
C ASP A 143 -4.72 7.62 -39.87
N ALA A 144 -4.78 8.27 -38.69
CA ALA A 144 -5.96 8.26 -37.81
C ALA A 144 -6.92 9.44 -38.05
N ILE A 145 -6.55 10.41 -38.91
CA ILE A 145 -7.39 11.57 -39.28
C ILE A 145 -8.14 11.30 -40.62
N GLY A 146 -8.05 10.07 -41.14
CA GLY A 146 -8.81 9.63 -42.30
C GLY A 146 -10.23 9.20 -41.94
N GLU A 147 -11.21 9.94 -42.48
CA GLU A 147 -12.61 9.54 -42.77
C GLU A 147 -13.75 9.96 -41.82
N ASP A 148 -13.57 10.18 -40.52
CA ASP A 148 -14.73 10.44 -39.63
C ASP A 148 -15.27 11.89 -39.60
N SER A 149 -14.66 12.82 -40.36
CA SER A 149 -15.05 14.25 -40.33
C SER A 149 -16.12 14.67 -41.36
N LYS A 150 -16.82 13.74 -42.01
CA LYS A 150 -17.83 14.09 -43.06
C LYS A 150 -19.29 13.95 -42.67
N ASP A 151 -19.63 13.39 -41.52
CA ASP A 151 -21.03 13.02 -41.22
C ASP A 151 -21.74 13.89 -40.16
N LEU A 152 -21.26 15.11 -39.89
CA LEU A 152 -22.00 16.08 -39.07
C LEU A 152 -22.24 17.39 -39.81
N VAL A 153 -23.05 17.30 -40.87
CA VAL A 153 -23.87 18.42 -41.34
C VAL A 153 -25.31 17.95 -41.42
N ASN A 154 -26.10 18.34 -40.42
CA ASN A 154 -27.47 18.85 -40.55
C ASN A 154 -27.96 19.39 -39.20
#